data_AF-A0A946HC23-F1
#
_entry.id   AF-A0A946HC23-F1
#
_cell.length_a   1.000
_cell.length_b   1.000
_cell.length_c   1.000
_cell.angle_alpha   90.00
_cell.angle_beta   90.00
_cell.angle_gamma   90.00
#
_symmetry.space_group_name_H-M   'P 1'
#
loop_
_entity.id
_entity.type
_entity.pdbx_description
1 polymer ?
#
loop_
_entity_poly.entity_id
_entity_poly.type
_entity_poly.pdbx_seq_one_letter_code
_entity_poly.pdbx_strand_id
1 'polypeptide(L)'
;MAFEKFKILHINLNGTATGSLLEDLKGCLEHPFIAETCSRQIYMFEKAAKGLPKLIENNMSSFHKCEVISGESAYLFALMWLAGYKSKKYNHNDRFVLGKARKAYKDIEDSDIPVYDQHRYNMNSLFRDASELRRRIQDNEFRTPHNDLVIGSRELFEKVCQGITRARISGETVINYDLIVSLSGGVEITDKEYEATVLLRRFERMGKKISTLQKISATDEGLDFARLGTFNKAYELCVERHMLKEKVDDTAEHIRPKISP
;
A
#
# COMPACT_ATOMS: atom_id res chain seq x y z
N MET A 1 0.86 21.83 -9.50
CA MET A 1 1.02 21.26 -8.13
C MET A 1 2.10 20.19 -8.13
N ALA A 2 2.73 19.87 -6.99
CA ALA A 2 3.85 18.93 -6.90
C ALA A 2 3.57 17.52 -7.48
N PHE A 3 2.30 17.10 -7.51
CA PHE A 3 1.85 15.80 -8.00
C PHE A 3 1.84 15.65 -9.54
N GLU A 4 1.72 16.75 -10.30
CA GLU A 4 1.66 16.71 -11.77
C GLU A 4 2.97 16.23 -12.41
N LYS A 5 4.07 16.30 -11.65
CA LYS A 5 5.38 15.84 -12.09
C LYS A 5 5.53 14.34 -12.01
N PHE A 6 4.70 13.62 -11.25
CA PHE A 6 4.79 12.16 -11.15
C PHE A 6 4.32 11.49 -12.44
N LYS A 7 5.20 10.72 -13.09
CA LYS A 7 4.93 10.07 -14.37
C LYS A 7 5.30 8.60 -14.34
N ILE A 8 4.62 7.85 -15.19
CA ILE A 8 4.86 6.42 -15.39
C ILE A 8 4.97 6.12 -16.86
N LEU A 9 6.03 5.40 -17.25
CA LEU A 9 6.14 4.74 -18.54
C LEU A 9 5.77 3.28 -18.31
N HIS A 10 4.62 2.87 -18.84
CA HIS A 10 4.12 1.50 -18.75
C HIS A 10 4.28 0.81 -20.10
N ILE A 11 5.09 -0.25 -20.09
CA ILE A 11 5.40 -1.04 -21.28
C ILE A 11 4.98 -2.49 -21.05
N ASN A 12 4.22 -3.05 -21.98
CA ASN A 12 4.04 -4.50 -22.11
C ASN A 12 4.83 -4.98 -23.32
N LEU A 13 5.78 -5.88 -23.10
CA LEU A 13 6.70 -6.37 -24.13
C LEU A 13 6.00 -7.40 -25.02
N ASN A 14 6.39 -7.44 -26.29
CA ASN A 14 5.89 -8.42 -27.28
C ASN A 14 6.81 -9.65 -27.45
N GLY A 15 7.85 -9.79 -26.61
CA GLY A 15 8.87 -10.83 -26.73
C GLY A 15 10.00 -10.52 -27.71
N THR A 16 9.91 -9.45 -28.52
CA THR A 16 10.97 -9.01 -29.46
C THR A 16 11.77 -7.81 -28.96
N ALA A 17 11.36 -7.18 -27.85
CA ALA A 17 12.10 -6.08 -27.25
C ALA A 17 13.46 -6.56 -26.74
N THR A 18 14.53 -5.97 -27.27
CA THR A 18 15.91 -6.27 -26.86
C THR A 18 16.26 -5.53 -25.57
N GLY A 19 17.21 -6.07 -24.80
CA GLY A 19 17.73 -5.37 -23.61
C GLY A 19 18.27 -3.98 -23.91
N SER A 20 18.83 -3.76 -25.11
CA SER A 20 19.32 -2.45 -25.55
C SER A 20 18.23 -1.37 -25.62
N LEU A 21 17.04 -1.72 -26.14
CA LEU A 21 15.92 -0.79 -26.22
C LEU A 21 15.43 -0.36 -24.83
N LEU A 22 15.44 -1.29 -23.87
CA LEU A 22 15.06 -0.99 -22.49
C LEU A 22 16.07 -0.05 -21.81
N GLU A 23 17.37 -0.26 -22.06
CA GLU A 23 18.42 0.66 -21.59
C GLU A 23 18.33 2.04 -22.25
N ASP A 24 18.03 2.13 -23.55
CA ASP A 24 17.84 3.41 -24.24
C ASP A 24 16.64 4.18 -23.67
N LEU A 25 15.53 3.47 -23.39
CA LEU A 25 14.36 4.06 -22.76
C LEU A 25 14.67 4.56 -21.36
N LYS A 26 15.36 3.75 -20.54
CA LYS A 26 15.81 4.13 -19.20
C LYS A 26 16.74 5.34 -19.23
N GLY A 27 17.68 5.39 -20.17
CA GLY A 27 18.61 6.51 -20.37
C GLY A 27 17.90 7.82 -20.75
N CYS A 28 16.68 7.75 -21.30
CA CYS A 28 15.86 8.92 -21.55
C CYS A 28 15.10 9.44 -20.33
N LEU A 29 15.16 8.77 -19.17
CA LEU A 29 14.43 9.16 -17.97
C LEU A 29 15.40 9.74 -16.93
N GLU A 30 15.00 10.83 -16.29
CA GLU A 30 15.77 11.43 -15.20
C GLU A 30 15.41 10.70 -13.90
N HIS A 31 16.39 9.97 -13.34
CA HIS A 31 16.26 9.21 -12.10
C HIS A 31 15.04 8.26 -12.06
N PRO A 32 14.86 7.38 -13.07
CA PRO A 32 13.71 6.49 -13.09
C PRO A 32 13.82 5.45 -11.97
N PHE A 33 12.72 5.30 -11.24
CA PHE A 33 12.46 4.10 -10.47
C PHE A 33 11.98 3.00 -11.42
N ILE A 34 12.55 1.81 -11.32
CA ILE A 34 12.26 0.69 -12.22
C ILE A 34 11.70 -0.48 -11.44
N ALA A 35 10.56 -0.98 -11.87
CA ALA A 35 10.05 -2.24 -11.39
C ALA A 35 9.67 -3.13 -12.58
N GLU A 36 10.40 -4.24 -12.69
CA GLU A 36 10.37 -5.12 -13.84
C GLU A 36 9.65 -6.43 -13.52
N THR A 37 8.91 -6.93 -14.49
CA THR A 37 8.40 -8.29 -14.53
C THR A 37 8.70 -8.90 -15.90
N CYS A 38 8.53 -10.21 -16.05
CA CYS A 38 8.85 -10.91 -17.29
C CYS A 38 8.13 -10.38 -18.55
N SER A 39 6.98 -9.71 -18.37
CA SER A 39 6.15 -9.22 -19.48
C SER A 39 5.85 -7.71 -19.43
N ARG A 40 6.21 -7.04 -18.35
CA ARG A 40 5.85 -5.64 -18.10
C ARG A 40 7.00 -4.88 -17.46
N GLN A 41 7.31 -3.73 -18.03
CA GLN A 41 8.28 -2.77 -17.53
C GLN A 41 7.55 -1.52 -17.08
N ILE A 42 7.71 -1.14 -15.81
CA ILE A 42 7.15 0.08 -15.23
C ILE A 42 8.29 0.96 -14.79
N TYR A 43 8.41 2.13 -15.42
CA TYR A 43 9.33 3.17 -15.00
C TYR A 43 8.54 4.31 -14.37
N MET A 44 8.85 4.70 -13.13
CA MET A 44 8.28 5.87 -12.47
C MET A 44 9.34 6.98 -12.45
N PHE A 45 9.01 8.16 -12.94
CA PHE A 45 9.99 9.24 -13.14
C PHE A 45 9.32 10.60 -13.02
N GLU A 46 10.10 11.68 -12.86
CA GLU A 46 9.56 13.05 -12.86
C GLU A 46 9.78 13.76 -14.21
N LYS A 47 10.95 13.55 -14.79
CA LYS A 47 11.37 14.19 -16.03
C LYS A 47 11.89 13.15 -17.02
N ALA A 48 11.68 13.46 -18.29
CA ALA A 48 12.18 12.68 -19.40
C ALA A 48 12.84 13.61 -20.42
N ALA A 49 13.83 13.08 -21.14
CA ALA A 49 14.44 13.73 -22.28
C ALA A 49 13.39 13.98 -23.37
N LYS A 50 13.56 15.08 -24.12
CA LYS A 50 12.67 15.45 -25.23
C LYS A 50 12.58 14.37 -26.32
N GLY A 51 13.56 13.46 -26.39
CA GLY A 51 13.61 12.36 -27.34
C GLY A 51 12.73 11.15 -27.01
N LEU A 52 12.20 11.04 -25.77
CA LEU A 52 11.42 9.88 -25.35
C LEU A 52 10.21 9.57 -26.26
N PRO A 53 9.37 10.55 -26.67
CA PRO A 53 8.23 10.27 -27.55
C PRO A 53 8.65 9.66 -28.90
N LYS A 54 9.73 10.19 -29.49
CA LYS A 54 10.26 9.72 -30.77
C LYS A 54 10.87 8.32 -30.65
N LEU A 55 11.54 8.03 -29.52
CA LEU A 55 12.07 6.70 -29.24
C LEU A 55 10.95 5.66 -29.10
N ILE A 56 9.84 6.01 -28.43
CA ILE A 56 8.66 5.15 -28.31
C ILE A 56 8.04 4.91 -29.69
N GLU A 57 7.81 5.97 -30.48
CA GLU A 57 7.21 5.91 -31.81
C GLU A 57 8.01 5.00 -32.76
N ASN A 58 9.33 5.16 -32.80
CA ASN A 58 10.22 4.36 -33.64
C ASN A 58 10.23 2.87 -33.28
N ASN A 59 9.82 2.50 -32.07
CA ASN A 59 9.89 1.14 -31.55
C ASN A 59 8.51 0.54 -31.23
N MET A 60 7.42 1.13 -31.72
CA MET A 60 6.05 0.66 -31.46
C MET A 60 5.83 -0.82 -31.81
N SER A 61 6.51 -1.32 -32.84
CA SER A 61 6.44 -2.74 -33.24
C SER A 61 6.99 -3.70 -32.19
N SER A 62 7.82 -3.22 -31.24
CA SER A 62 8.42 -3.99 -30.14
C SER A 62 7.55 -4.03 -28.87
N PHE A 63 6.39 -3.35 -28.87
CA PHE A 63 5.53 -3.24 -27.70
C PHE A 63 4.11 -3.76 -28.00
N HIS A 64 3.53 -4.54 -27.09
CA HIS A 64 2.07 -4.75 -27.08
C HIS A 64 1.35 -3.50 -26.57
N LYS A 65 1.99 -2.77 -25.66
CA LYS A 65 1.52 -1.52 -25.10
C LYS A 65 2.71 -0.68 -24.66
N CYS A 66 2.71 0.61 -24.98
CA CYS A 66 3.65 1.58 -24.44
C CYS A 66 2.88 2.88 -24.20
N GLU A 67 2.75 3.31 -22.94
CA GLU A 67 2.01 4.53 -22.59
C GLU A 67 2.73 5.33 -21.51
N VAL A 68 2.64 6.65 -21.61
CA VAL A 68 3.07 7.58 -20.56
C VAL A 68 1.84 8.07 -19.81
N ILE A 69 1.78 7.77 -18.52
CA ILE A 69 0.72 8.18 -17.60
C ILE A 69 1.28 9.30 -16.71
N SER A 70 0.50 10.33 -16.38
CA SER A 70 0.96 11.45 -15.56
C SER A 70 -0.01 11.78 -14.41
N GLY A 71 0.49 12.42 -13.37
CA GLY A 71 -0.29 13.01 -12.28
C GLY A 71 -1.09 12.00 -11.47
N GLU A 72 -2.37 12.33 -11.21
CA GLU A 72 -3.31 11.47 -10.48
C GLU A 72 -3.40 10.07 -11.07
N SER A 73 -3.57 9.99 -12.40
CA SER A 73 -3.70 8.72 -13.11
C SER A 73 -2.46 7.84 -12.95
N ALA A 74 -1.27 8.45 -12.89
CA ALA A 74 -0.02 7.74 -12.67
C ALA A 74 0.03 7.16 -11.25
N TYR A 75 -0.28 7.96 -10.22
CA TYR A 75 -0.29 7.47 -8.85
C TYR A 75 -1.33 6.37 -8.64
N LEU A 76 -2.54 6.56 -9.15
CA LEU A 76 -3.60 5.55 -9.09
C LEU A 76 -3.15 4.25 -9.75
N PHE A 77 -2.56 4.33 -10.94
CA PHE A 77 -2.02 3.16 -11.64
C PHE A 77 -0.97 2.44 -10.79
N ALA A 78 0.01 3.17 -10.26
CA ALA A 78 1.08 2.57 -9.46
C ALA A 78 0.54 1.94 -8.18
N LEU A 79 -0.39 2.60 -7.48
CA LEU A 79 -0.98 2.08 -6.25
C LEU A 79 -1.70 0.76 -6.51
N MET A 80 -2.53 0.73 -7.55
CA MET A 80 -3.25 -0.45 -7.97
C MET A 80 -2.33 -1.61 -8.37
N TRP A 81 -1.25 -1.29 -9.07
CA TRP A 81 -0.28 -2.27 -9.54
C TRP A 81 0.57 -2.84 -8.40
N LEU A 82 1.11 -1.98 -7.53
CA LEU A 82 1.92 -2.38 -6.38
C LEU A 82 1.12 -3.20 -5.37
N ALA A 83 -0.14 -2.84 -5.12
CA ALA A 83 -1.03 -3.63 -4.28
C ALA A 83 -1.40 -4.99 -4.90
N GLY A 84 -1.17 -5.17 -6.21
CA GLY A 84 -1.22 -6.47 -6.89
C GLY A 84 -2.60 -6.88 -7.42
N TYR A 85 -3.57 -5.98 -7.44
CA TYR A 85 -4.94 -6.32 -7.82
C TYR A 85 -5.17 -6.33 -9.35
N LYS A 86 -4.35 -5.59 -10.12
CA LYS A 86 -4.48 -5.43 -11.58
C LYS A 86 -3.78 -6.52 -12.44
N SER A 87 -3.24 -7.57 -11.83
CA SER A 87 -2.69 -8.72 -12.57
C SER A 87 -3.85 -9.59 -13.06
N LYS A 88 -3.76 -10.17 -14.26
CA LYS A 88 -4.83 -10.95 -14.93
C LYS A 88 -5.33 -12.19 -14.16
N LYS A 89 -4.86 -12.38 -12.93
CA LYS A 89 -5.02 -13.54 -12.07
C LYS A 89 -4.47 -13.10 -10.69
N TYR A 90 -5.10 -13.27 -9.54
CA TYR A 90 -5.72 -14.52 -9.09
C TYR A 90 -4.99 -15.80 -9.60
N ASN A 91 -3.69 -15.65 -9.95
CA ASN A 91 -2.56 -16.58 -10.05
C ASN A 91 -1.27 -15.73 -9.93
N HIS A 92 -0.74 -15.73 -8.72
CA HIS A 92 0.66 -16.00 -8.39
C HIS A 92 1.85 -15.11 -8.87
N ASN A 93 1.76 -14.20 -9.84
CA ASN A 93 2.97 -13.44 -10.25
C ASN A 93 3.15 -12.04 -9.64
N ASP A 94 2.06 -11.34 -9.27
CA ASP A 94 2.18 -9.98 -8.69
C ASP A 94 2.30 -9.98 -7.17
N ARG A 95 2.29 -11.18 -6.55
CA ARG A 95 2.56 -11.31 -5.11
C ARG A 95 3.94 -10.75 -4.71
N PHE A 96 4.86 -10.55 -5.65
CA PHE A 96 6.20 -10.03 -5.38
C PHE A 96 6.47 -8.65 -5.97
N VAL A 97 5.51 -7.99 -6.61
CA VAL A 97 5.73 -6.68 -7.26
C VAL A 97 6.09 -5.62 -6.21
N LEU A 98 5.32 -5.50 -5.12
CA LEU A 98 5.64 -4.56 -4.04
C LEU A 98 7.03 -4.79 -3.43
N GLY A 99 7.40 -6.05 -3.19
CA GLY A 99 8.69 -6.40 -2.60
C GLY A 99 9.86 -6.06 -3.54
N LYS A 100 9.74 -6.44 -4.82
CA LYS A 100 10.72 -6.10 -5.86
C LYS A 100 10.84 -4.59 -6.04
N ALA A 101 9.71 -3.90 -6.07
CA ALA A 101 9.66 -2.46 -6.23
C ALA A 101 10.33 -1.73 -5.05
N ARG A 102 10.05 -2.15 -3.81
CA ARG A 102 10.74 -1.60 -2.64
C ARG A 102 12.24 -1.82 -2.67
N LYS A 103 12.68 -3.02 -3.07
CA LYS A 103 14.11 -3.33 -3.17
C LYS A 103 14.79 -2.41 -4.20
N ALA A 104 14.24 -2.34 -5.41
CA ALA A 104 14.79 -1.47 -6.45
C ALA A 104 14.79 0.01 -6.05
N TYR A 105 13.82 0.47 -5.26
CA TYR A 105 13.79 1.84 -4.77
C TYR A 105 14.86 2.09 -3.71
N LYS A 106 15.03 1.14 -2.79
CA LYS A 106 16.10 1.19 -1.79
C LYS A 106 17.48 1.24 -2.46
N ASP A 107 17.70 0.45 -3.51
CA ASP A 107 18.96 0.46 -4.26
C ASP A 107 19.26 1.85 -4.87
N ILE A 108 18.23 2.63 -5.23
CA ILE A 108 18.38 4.02 -5.69
C ILE A 108 18.64 4.95 -4.51
N GLU A 109 17.93 4.80 -3.39
CA GLU A 109 18.16 5.61 -2.18
C GLU A 109 19.57 5.42 -1.60
N ASP A 110 20.13 4.22 -1.75
CA ASP A 110 21.48 3.85 -1.32
C ASP A 110 22.56 4.25 -2.34
N SER A 111 22.18 4.77 -3.52
CA SER A 111 23.10 5.22 -4.56
C SER A 111 23.43 6.72 -4.46
N ASP A 112 24.53 7.16 -5.09
CA ASP A 112 24.91 8.58 -5.18
C ASP A 112 23.98 9.42 -6.07
N ILE A 113 22.90 8.82 -6.57
CA ILE A 113 21.95 9.47 -7.47
C ILE A 113 21.03 10.38 -6.65
N PRO A 114 20.99 11.70 -6.91
CA PRO A 114 20.12 12.61 -6.16
C PRO A 114 18.65 12.31 -6.45
N VAL A 115 17.92 11.93 -5.40
CA VAL A 115 16.46 11.77 -5.44
C VAL A 115 15.81 13.01 -4.84
N TYR A 116 14.99 13.71 -5.62
CA TYR A 116 14.24 14.87 -5.14
C TYR A 116 13.33 14.51 -3.96
N ASP A 117 13.24 15.38 -2.95
CA ASP A 117 12.45 15.13 -1.73
C ASP A 117 10.98 14.81 -2.03
N GLN A 118 10.40 15.46 -3.05
CA GLN A 118 9.03 15.19 -3.47
C GLN A 118 8.87 13.79 -4.07
N HIS A 119 9.83 13.35 -4.87
CA HIS A 119 9.86 11.99 -5.41
C HIS A 119 9.92 10.98 -4.26
N ARG A 120 10.80 11.24 -3.29
CA ARG A 120 10.95 10.41 -2.09
C ARG A 120 9.65 10.33 -1.28
N TYR A 121 8.99 11.47 -1.06
CA TYR A 121 7.69 11.52 -0.38
C TYR A 121 6.61 10.71 -1.12
N ASN A 122 6.51 10.89 -2.43
CA ASN A 122 5.52 10.20 -3.27
C ASN A 122 5.74 8.69 -3.24
N MET A 123 6.99 8.24 -3.42
CA MET A 123 7.35 6.82 -3.42
C MET A 123 7.12 6.17 -2.04
N ASN A 124 7.53 6.83 -0.95
CA ASN A 124 7.30 6.32 0.39
C ASN A 124 5.81 6.24 0.75
N SER A 125 5.03 7.25 0.38
CA SER A 125 3.58 7.24 0.56
C SER A 125 2.93 6.10 -0.22
N LEU A 126 3.31 5.94 -1.49
CA LEU A 126 2.83 4.91 -2.38
C LEU A 126 3.11 3.49 -1.85
N PHE A 127 4.34 3.23 -1.36
CA PHE A 127 4.69 1.93 -0.79
C PHE A 127 3.97 1.63 0.51
N ARG A 128 3.75 2.64 1.36
CA ARG A 128 2.96 2.51 2.58
C ARG A 128 1.51 2.17 2.24
N ASP A 129 0.90 2.92 1.33
CA ASP A 129 -0.49 2.74 0.92
C ASP A 129 -0.72 1.36 0.28
N ALA A 130 0.17 0.96 -0.63
CA ALA A 130 0.11 -0.36 -1.27
C ALA A 130 0.25 -1.51 -0.26
N SER A 131 1.06 -1.34 0.79
CA SER A 131 1.22 -2.37 1.83
C SER A 131 -0.02 -2.51 2.70
N GLU A 132 -0.62 -1.40 3.09
CA GLU A 132 -1.82 -1.41 3.91
C GLU A 132 -3.01 -1.99 3.15
N LEU A 133 -3.19 -1.62 1.87
CA LEU A 133 -4.17 -2.24 0.99
C LEU A 133 -3.98 -3.74 0.90
N ARG A 134 -2.73 -4.18 0.68
CA ARG A 134 -2.41 -5.59 0.56
C ARG A 134 -2.66 -6.36 1.86
N ARG A 135 -2.29 -5.78 3.01
CA ARG A 135 -2.60 -6.35 4.33
C ARG A 135 -4.11 -6.54 4.49
N ARG A 136 -4.91 -5.55 4.11
CA ARG A 136 -6.38 -5.61 4.17
C ARG A 136 -6.97 -6.67 3.23
N ILE A 137 -6.44 -6.78 2.01
CA ILE A 137 -6.84 -7.85 1.09
C ILE A 137 -6.53 -9.23 1.70
N GLN A 138 -5.32 -9.42 2.23
CA GLN A 138 -4.91 -10.68 2.85
C GLN A 138 -5.72 -11.00 4.10
N ASP A 139 -5.96 -10.03 4.99
CA ASP A 139 -6.77 -10.22 6.20
C ASP A 139 -8.21 -10.66 5.84
N ASN A 140 -8.73 -10.25 4.68
CA ASN A 140 -10.01 -10.71 4.15
C ASN A 140 -9.94 -12.12 3.54
N GLU A 141 -8.84 -12.49 2.90
CA GLU A 141 -8.63 -13.86 2.37
C GLU A 141 -8.51 -14.90 3.49
N PHE A 142 -8.02 -14.51 4.68
CA PHE A 142 -7.80 -15.39 5.83
C PHE A 142 -8.94 -15.39 6.87
N ARG A 143 -9.96 -14.52 6.78
CA ARG A 143 -11.09 -14.44 7.73
C ARG A 143 -12.44 -14.70 7.04
N THR A 144 -13.30 -15.49 7.69
CA THR A 144 -14.69 -15.78 7.31
C THR A 144 -15.59 -14.51 7.27
N PRO A 145 -16.75 -14.52 6.59
CA PRO A 145 -17.33 -13.41 5.81
C PRO A 145 -18.10 -12.33 6.60
N HIS A 146 -17.86 -12.18 7.90
CA HIS A 146 -18.66 -11.29 8.76
C HIS A 146 -18.06 -9.89 8.99
N ASN A 147 -17.29 -9.37 8.03
CA ASN A 147 -16.85 -7.98 8.05
C ASN A 147 -17.45 -7.27 6.82
N ASP A 148 -18.31 -6.29 7.04
CA ASP A 148 -18.96 -5.54 5.95
C ASP A 148 -18.01 -4.54 5.24
N LEU A 149 -16.75 -4.45 5.70
CA LEU A 149 -15.69 -3.58 5.16
C LEU A 149 -14.62 -4.35 4.39
N VAL A 150 -15.05 -5.21 3.48
CA VAL A 150 -14.17 -6.10 2.71
C VAL A 150 -13.93 -5.53 1.32
N ILE A 151 -12.66 -5.36 0.92
CA ILE A 151 -12.27 -5.09 -0.47
C ILE A 151 -12.37 -6.40 -1.26
N GLY A 152 -13.59 -6.83 -1.54
CA GLY A 152 -13.88 -8.13 -2.14
C GLY A 152 -14.01 -8.11 -3.66
N SER A 153 -14.33 -6.96 -4.25
CA SER A 153 -14.53 -6.80 -5.70
C SER A 153 -13.50 -5.87 -6.32
N ARG A 154 -13.38 -5.97 -7.64
CA ARG A 154 -12.49 -5.13 -8.44
C ARG A 154 -12.92 -3.68 -8.42
N GLU A 155 -14.21 -3.43 -8.56
CA GLU A 155 -14.78 -2.10 -8.53
C GLU A 155 -14.53 -1.44 -7.18
N LEU A 156 -14.70 -2.18 -6.08
CA LEU A 156 -14.44 -1.67 -4.73
C LEU A 156 -12.95 -1.38 -4.53
N PHE A 157 -12.06 -2.28 -4.96
CA PHE A 157 -10.62 -2.03 -4.92
C PHE A 157 -10.22 -0.76 -5.69
N GLU A 158 -10.77 -0.60 -6.90
CA GLU A 158 -10.56 0.58 -7.73
C GLU A 158 -11.03 1.87 -7.03
N LYS A 159 -12.24 1.86 -6.45
CA LYS A 159 -12.78 3.00 -5.68
C LYS A 159 -11.93 3.35 -4.46
N VAL A 160 -11.48 2.35 -3.70
CA VAL A 160 -10.61 2.56 -2.54
C VAL A 160 -9.28 3.19 -2.98
N CYS A 161 -8.68 2.69 -4.05
CA CYS A 161 -7.44 3.27 -4.59
C CYS A 161 -7.66 4.71 -5.07
N GLN A 162 -8.80 5.02 -5.69
CA GLN A 162 -9.17 6.39 -6.08
C GLN A 162 -9.30 7.30 -4.85
N GLY A 163 -9.98 6.85 -3.79
CA GLY A 163 -10.11 7.61 -2.55
C GLY A 163 -8.76 7.93 -1.91
N ILE A 164 -7.86 6.94 -1.81
CA ILE A 164 -6.50 7.12 -1.31
C ILE A 164 -5.72 8.11 -2.18
N THR A 165 -5.83 7.97 -3.50
CA THR A 165 -5.13 8.84 -4.45
C THR A 165 -5.57 10.30 -4.29
N ARG A 166 -6.89 10.56 -4.20
CA ARG A 166 -7.43 11.90 -3.98
C ARG A 166 -6.94 12.50 -2.67
N ALA A 167 -6.99 11.75 -1.58
CA ALA A 167 -6.49 12.18 -0.28
C ALA A 167 -5.00 12.59 -0.34
N ARG A 168 -4.16 11.80 -1.04
CA ARG A 168 -2.74 12.13 -1.25
C ARG A 168 -2.53 13.40 -2.06
N ILE A 169 -3.31 13.60 -3.11
CA ILE A 169 -3.26 14.80 -3.95
C ILE A 169 -3.65 16.04 -3.15
N SER A 170 -4.64 15.91 -2.26
CA SER A 170 -5.06 16.96 -1.33
C SER A 170 -4.04 17.25 -0.22
N GLY A 171 -2.94 16.51 -0.15
CA GLY A 171 -1.86 16.73 0.81
C GLY A 171 -1.99 15.94 2.12
N GLU A 172 -2.92 14.99 2.21
CA GLU A 172 -3.07 14.18 3.42
C GLU A 172 -1.83 13.30 3.65
N THR A 173 -1.21 13.43 4.82
CA THR A 173 -0.03 12.65 5.22
C THR A 173 -0.43 11.34 5.89
N VAL A 174 -1.59 11.31 6.54
CA VAL A 174 -2.20 10.15 7.21
C VAL A 174 -3.53 9.83 6.54
N ILE A 175 -3.69 8.58 6.11
CA ILE A 175 -4.87 8.14 5.37
C ILE A 175 -5.77 7.31 6.27
N ASN A 176 -7.04 7.67 6.34
CA ASN A 176 -8.06 6.87 7.02
C ASN A 176 -8.63 5.81 6.07
N TYR A 177 -7.95 4.67 5.98
CA TYR A 177 -8.35 3.58 5.09
C TYR A 177 -9.70 2.97 5.44
N ASP A 178 -10.11 2.98 6.71
CA ASP A 178 -11.41 2.44 7.12
C ASP A 178 -12.54 3.31 6.56
N LEU A 179 -12.43 4.63 6.73
CA LEU A 179 -13.36 5.60 6.14
C LEU A 179 -13.42 5.48 4.61
N ILE A 180 -12.27 5.39 3.94
CA ILE A 180 -12.24 5.27 2.48
C ILE A 180 -12.90 3.97 2.02
N VAL A 181 -12.69 2.86 2.71
CA VAL A 181 -13.35 1.58 2.40
C VAL A 181 -14.87 1.68 2.60
N SER A 182 -15.34 2.26 3.71
CA SER A 182 -16.77 2.47 3.98
C SER A 182 -17.44 3.30 2.88
N LEU A 183 -16.85 4.46 2.57
CA LEU A 183 -17.36 5.37 1.53
C LEU A 183 -17.33 4.73 0.13
N SER A 184 -16.36 3.85 -0.13
CA SER A 184 -16.24 3.16 -1.42
C SER A 184 -17.22 1.98 -1.58
N GLY A 185 -17.57 1.32 -0.46
CA GLY A 185 -18.47 0.18 -0.40
C GLY A 185 -19.95 0.53 -0.33
N GLY A 186 -20.29 1.80 -0.08
CA GLY A 186 -21.69 2.22 0.07
C GLY A 186 -22.33 1.70 1.36
N VAL A 187 -21.53 1.27 2.34
CA VAL A 187 -22.00 0.92 3.68
C VAL A 187 -22.08 2.22 4.46
N GLU A 188 -23.30 2.68 4.75
CA GLU A 188 -23.51 3.74 5.74
C GLU A 188 -23.07 3.19 7.10
N ILE A 189 -21.86 3.55 7.51
CA ILE A 189 -21.40 3.30 8.86
C ILE A 189 -21.73 4.54 9.66
N THR A 190 -22.56 4.38 10.68
CA THR A 190 -22.82 5.49 11.61
C THR A 190 -21.55 5.80 12.40
N ASP A 191 -21.35 7.06 12.80
CA ASP A 191 -20.16 7.47 13.57
C ASP A 191 -19.92 6.59 14.82
N LYS A 192 -21.00 6.06 15.41
CA LYS A 192 -20.95 5.14 16.55
C LYS A 192 -20.42 3.75 16.19
N GLU A 193 -20.86 3.18 15.08
CA GLU A 193 -20.36 1.88 14.59
C GLU A 193 -18.89 1.98 14.14
N TYR A 194 -18.50 3.14 13.61
CA TYR A 194 -17.12 3.47 13.28
C TYR A 194 -16.24 3.53 14.53
N GLU A 195 -16.63 4.32 15.54
CA GLU A 195 -15.89 4.45 16.80
C GLU A 195 -15.71 3.09 17.50
N ALA A 196 -16.77 2.28 17.52
CA ALA A 196 -16.74 0.93 18.07
C ALA A 196 -15.74 0.02 17.37
N THR A 197 -15.73 0.04 16.03
CA THR A 197 -14.85 -0.80 15.22
C THR A 197 -13.39 -0.40 15.43
N VAL A 198 -13.10 0.90 15.52
CA VAL A 198 -11.77 1.42 15.83
C VAL A 198 -11.32 0.99 17.23
N LEU A 199 -12.20 1.09 18.23
CA LEU A 199 -11.94 0.69 19.61
C LEU A 199 -11.66 -0.82 19.72
N LEU A 200 -12.52 -1.66 19.14
CA LEU A 200 -12.35 -3.12 19.09
C LEU A 200 -11.03 -3.51 18.42
N ARG A 201 -10.70 -2.91 17.27
CA ARG A 201 -9.44 -3.20 16.54
C ARG A 201 -8.19 -2.70 17.29
N ARG A 202 -8.28 -1.59 18.03
CA ARG A 202 -7.18 -1.12 18.90
C ARG A 202 -6.96 -2.11 20.04
N PHE A 203 -8.04 -2.57 20.67
CA PHE A 203 -8.00 -3.56 21.74
C PHE A 203 -7.39 -4.90 21.30
N GLU A 204 -7.78 -5.42 20.13
CA GLU A 204 -7.19 -6.65 19.55
C GLU A 204 -5.70 -6.50 19.23
N ARG A 205 -5.29 -5.37 18.62
CA ARG A 205 -3.90 -5.10 18.27
C ARG A 205 -3.01 -5.02 19.51
N MET A 206 -3.49 -4.40 20.57
CA MET A 206 -2.79 -4.35 21.84
C MET A 206 -2.62 -5.74 22.44
N GLY A 207 -3.66 -6.59 22.40
CA GLY A 207 -3.56 -7.98 22.85
C GLY A 207 -2.47 -8.78 22.12
N LYS A 208 -2.39 -8.66 20.78
CA LYS A 208 -1.33 -9.30 19.99
C LYS A 208 0.06 -8.77 20.34
N LYS A 209 0.20 -7.45 20.48
CA LYS A 209 1.48 -6.81 20.82
C LYS A 209 1.96 -7.21 22.21
N ILE A 210 1.07 -7.25 23.19
CA ILE A 210 1.34 -7.77 24.54
C ILE A 210 1.84 -9.22 24.46
N SER A 211 1.13 -10.09 23.74
CA SER A 211 1.52 -11.50 23.59
C SER A 211 2.90 -11.66 22.96
N THR A 212 3.22 -10.88 21.92
CA THR A 212 4.54 -10.89 21.29
C THR A 212 5.63 -10.43 22.26
N LEU A 213 5.40 -9.32 22.99
CA LEU A 213 6.37 -8.80 23.96
C LEU A 213 6.59 -9.77 25.12
N GLN A 214 5.53 -10.43 25.60
CA GLN A 214 5.60 -11.47 26.64
C GLN A 214 6.41 -12.70 26.17
N LYS A 215 6.27 -13.11 24.91
CA LYS A 215 7.07 -14.19 24.32
C LYS A 215 8.55 -13.80 24.22
N ILE A 216 8.85 -12.56 23.84
CA ILE A 216 10.23 -12.04 23.76
C ILE A 216 10.87 -11.97 25.16
N SER A 217 10.10 -11.61 26.19
CA SER A 217 10.61 -11.61 27.57
C SER A 217 10.79 -13.01 28.16
N ALA A 218 10.18 -14.05 27.58
CA ALA A 218 10.17 -15.41 28.10
C ALA A 218 11.25 -16.32 27.50
N THR A 219 12.03 -15.88 26.51
CA THR A 219 13.21 -16.64 26.05
C THR A 219 14.31 -16.58 27.12
N ASP A 220 15.17 -17.58 27.24
CA ASP A 220 15.90 -17.85 28.49
C ASP A 220 17.41 -17.53 28.36
N GLU A 221 17.78 -16.24 28.32
CA GLU A 221 19.17 -15.79 28.46
C GLU A 221 19.21 -14.40 29.13
N GLY A 222 19.58 -14.34 30.42
CA GLY A 222 20.03 -13.13 31.13
C GLY A 222 19.02 -11.98 31.35
N LEU A 223 19.07 -11.35 32.52
CA LEU A 223 18.35 -10.10 32.81
C LEU A 223 19.10 -8.90 32.23
N ASP A 224 18.86 -8.61 30.95
CA ASP A 224 19.35 -7.40 30.27
C ASP A 224 18.38 -6.20 30.47
N PHE A 225 18.89 -4.97 30.59
CA PHE A 225 18.11 -3.72 30.67
C PHE A 225 17.11 -3.58 29.51
N ALA A 226 17.43 -4.15 28.34
CA ALA A 226 16.52 -4.21 27.20
C ALA A 226 15.22 -5.01 27.49
N ARG A 227 15.29 -6.05 28.34
CA ARG A 227 14.12 -6.83 28.76
C ARG A 227 13.25 -6.08 29.77
N LEU A 228 13.86 -5.31 30.67
CA LEU A 228 13.13 -4.43 31.59
C LEU A 228 12.32 -3.38 30.81
N GLY A 229 12.90 -2.79 29.75
CA GLY A 229 12.17 -1.90 28.84
C GLY A 229 11.03 -2.61 28.10
N THR A 230 11.26 -3.85 27.64
CA THR A 230 10.24 -4.66 26.95
C THR A 230 9.09 -5.06 27.88
N PHE A 231 9.40 -5.44 29.12
CA PHE A 231 8.45 -5.78 30.17
C PHE A 231 7.61 -4.57 30.59
N ASN A 232 8.25 -3.42 30.84
CA ASN A 232 7.54 -2.18 31.16
C ASN A 232 6.61 -1.76 30.01
N LYS A 233 7.04 -1.91 28.75
CA LYS A 233 6.18 -1.62 27.60
C LYS A 233 5.00 -2.59 27.49
N ALA A 234 5.20 -3.88 27.78
CA ALA A 234 4.12 -4.85 27.81
C ALA A 234 3.12 -4.54 28.93
N TYR A 235 3.61 -4.15 30.11
CA TYR A 235 2.81 -3.75 31.26
C TYR A 235 1.98 -2.48 30.99
N GLU A 236 2.59 -1.42 30.45
CA GLU A 236 1.87 -0.21 30.01
C GLU A 236 0.74 -0.54 29.03
N LEU A 237 1.03 -1.39 28.04
CA LEU A 237 0.03 -1.82 27.07
C LEU A 237 -1.06 -2.70 27.71
N CYS A 238 -0.75 -3.51 28.72
CA CYS A 238 -1.74 -4.26 29.48
C CYS A 238 -2.68 -3.33 30.25
N VAL A 239 -2.15 -2.30 30.90
CA VAL A 239 -2.95 -1.29 31.64
C VAL A 239 -3.83 -0.50 30.69
N GLU A 240 -3.27 0.00 29.59
CA GLU A 240 -4.02 0.73 28.56
C GLU A 240 -5.09 -0.18 27.93
N ARG A 241 -4.79 -1.47 27.69
CA ARG A 241 -5.76 -2.44 27.17
C ARG A 241 -6.87 -2.69 28.18
N HIS A 242 -6.57 -2.77 29.48
CA HIS A 242 -7.57 -2.97 30.52
C HIS A 242 -8.54 -1.78 30.59
N MET A 243 -8.03 -0.55 30.54
CA MET A 243 -8.87 0.66 30.46
C MET A 243 -9.70 0.76 29.18
N LEU A 244 -9.17 0.27 28.06
CA LEU A 244 -9.93 0.18 26.80
C LEU A 244 -11.00 -0.92 26.83
N LYS A 245 -10.89 -1.90 27.73
CA LYS A 245 -11.84 -3.01 27.83
C LYS A 245 -13.24 -2.51 28.19
N GLU A 246 -13.36 -1.64 29.20
CA GLU A 246 -14.64 -1.08 29.63
C GLU A 246 -15.32 -0.33 28.49
N LYS A 247 -14.58 0.49 27.75
CA LYS A 247 -15.09 1.20 26.56
C LYS A 247 -15.54 0.25 25.45
N VAL A 248 -14.83 -0.87 25.26
CA VAL A 248 -15.19 -1.89 24.27
C VAL A 248 -16.45 -2.64 24.70
N ASP A 249 -16.56 -3.01 25.97
CA ASP A 249 -17.70 -3.73 26.54
C ASP A 249 -18.98 -2.87 26.45
N ASP A 250 -18.90 -1.57 26.78
CA ASP A 250 -20.01 -0.60 26.64
C ASP A 250 -20.47 -0.45 25.18
N THR A 251 -19.53 -0.49 24.24
CA THR A 251 -19.84 -0.34 22.81
C THR A 251 -20.39 -1.62 22.19
N ALA A 252 -20.00 -2.79 22.70
CA ALA A 252 -20.50 -4.09 22.25
C ALA A 252 -21.98 -4.30 22.60
N GLU A 253 -22.51 -3.70 23.66
CA GLU A 253 -23.95 -3.70 23.97
C GLU A 253 -24.78 -2.94 22.92
N HIS A 254 -24.20 -1.93 22.27
CA HIS A 254 -24.87 -1.10 21.27
C HIS A 254 -24.87 -1.71 19.85
N ILE A 255 -24.06 -2.74 19.61
CA ILE A 255 -23.87 -3.41 18.31
C ILE A 255 -24.54 -4.79 18.25
N ARG A 256 -25.07 -5.30 19.37
CA ARG A 256 -25.86 -6.53 19.32
C ARG A 256 -27.03 -6.33 18.37
N PRO A 257 -27.24 -7.21 17.37
CA PRO A 257 -28.44 -7.14 16.56
C PRO A 257 -29.63 -7.25 17.51
N LYS A 258 -30.55 -6.28 17.45
CA LYS A 258 -31.89 -6.45 18.00
C LYS A 258 -32.56 -7.57 17.19
N ILE A 259 -32.28 -8.80 17.57
CA ILE A 259 -33.09 -9.94 17.15
C ILE A 259 -34.41 -9.74 17.91
N SER A 260 -35.37 -9.10 17.23
CA SER A 260 -36.76 -9.13 17.69
C SER A 260 -37.24 -10.58 17.68
N PRO A 261 -38.01 -11.01 18.70
CA PRO A 261 -38.54 -12.36 18.79
C PRO A 261 -39.46 -12.72 17.62
#